data_AF-A0A3A3FX13-F1
#
_entry.id   AF-A0A3A3FX13-F1
#
_cell.length_a   1.000
_cell.length_b   1.000
_cell.length_c   1.000
_cell.angle_alpha   90.00
_cell.angle_beta   90.00
_cell.angle_gamma   90.00
#
_symmetry.space_group_name_H-M   'P 1'
#
loop_
_entity.id
_entity.type
_entity.pdbx_description
1 polymer ?
#
loop_
_entity_poly.entity_id
_entity_poly.type
_entity_poly.pdbx_seq_one_letter_code
_entity_poly.pdbx_strand_id
1 'polypeptide(L)'
;MKPVIALVGRPNVGKSTLFNRLTRSRDALVADLPGLTRDRHYGEGRVGERPFLVIDTGGFEPVAKEGIMYEMAKQTKQAVAEADVVVFIVDGRQGLTPHDKTITDFLRKAGRQVMLVVNKAEGMKYTSVTADFYELGLGDPYVISAAHGDGVVDLVNESLDIAFAQRAPEPETEAAAGRGVKIAIVGRPNVGKSTLVNTLLGEDRVIAFDMPGTTRDSIEIPFEREGKHYTLIDTAGIRRRGKVFEAIEKFSVVKTLQSISEANVVLLLLDAQQDISEQDAHIAGFVLESGRALVVGVNKWDGLDADKRDAIKMDMERKLSFLFFAKFHFISALKGSGIGPLMKSIDSAYAAAMAKLSTPRLTRALIEAVEHQQPRRKGSIRPKLRYAHQGGQNPPIVVIHGNALDAIDDSYKRYLEKHFRETFSLVGTPLRIELRSSKNPFARDEK
;
A
#
# COMPACT_ATOMS: atom_id res chain seq x y z
N MET A 1 6.22 -2.15 -11.62
CA MET A 1 5.08 -1.46 -10.92
C MET A 1 3.89 -2.36 -10.67
N LYS A 2 3.16 -2.19 -9.57
CA LYS A 2 1.88 -2.89 -9.36
C LYS A 2 0.80 -2.30 -10.28
N PRO A 3 -0.04 -3.11 -10.93
CA PRO A 3 -1.20 -2.63 -11.68
C PRO A 3 -2.16 -1.82 -10.81
N VAL A 4 -2.78 -0.79 -11.39
CA VAL A 4 -3.76 0.08 -10.72
C VAL A 4 -5.13 -0.09 -11.36
N ILE A 5 -6.11 -0.47 -10.55
CA ILE A 5 -7.50 -0.68 -10.95
C ILE A 5 -8.37 0.42 -10.32
N ALA A 6 -9.06 1.22 -11.13
CA ALA A 6 -10.03 2.21 -10.62
C ALA A 6 -11.46 1.67 -10.73
N LEU A 7 -12.19 1.68 -9.62
CA LEU A 7 -13.61 1.33 -9.57
C LEU A 7 -14.45 2.58 -9.79
N VAL A 8 -15.15 2.66 -10.92
CA VAL A 8 -15.96 3.81 -11.33
C VAL A 8 -17.41 3.40 -11.49
N GLY A 9 -18.34 4.30 -11.20
CA GLY A 9 -19.77 4.06 -11.37
C GLY A 9 -20.61 5.00 -10.50
N ARG A 10 -21.90 5.07 -10.80
CA ARG A 10 -22.85 5.90 -10.04
C ARG A 10 -22.95 5.45 -8.57
N PRO A 11 -23.55 6.25 -7.66
CA PRO A 11 -23.80 5.82 -6.28
C PRO A 11 -24.57 4.49 -6.21
N ASN A 12 -24.34 3.71 -5.16
CA ASN A 12 -25.09 2.50 -4.79
C ASN A 12 -25.02 1.30 -5.76
N VAL A 13 -24.17 1.31 -6.80
CA VAL A 13 -23.94 0.15 -7.68
C VAL A 13 -23.11 -0.97 -7.03
N GLY A 14 -22.59 -0.76 -5.81
CA GLY A 14 -21.80 -1.74 -5.06
C GLY A 14 -20.29 -1.63 -5.21
N LYS A 15 -19.76 -0.44 -5.60
CA LYS A 15 -18.32 -0.18 -5.69
C LYS A 15 -17.58 -0.46 -4.38
N SER A 16 -18.05 0.11 -3.27
CA SER A 16 -17.40 -0.09 -1.97
C SER A 16 -17.53 -1.53 -1.47
N THR A 17 -18.57 -2.27 -1.88
CA THR A 17 -18.68 -3.71 -1.63
C THR A 17 -17.62 -4.49 -2.40
N LEU A 18 -17.42 -4.18 -3.68
CA LEU A 18 -16.38 -4.80 -4.49
C LEU A 18 -14.98 -4.42 -3.98
N PHE A 19 -14.75 -3.13 -3.74
CA PHE A 19 -13.51 -2.61 -3.14
C PHE A 19 -13.15 -3.39 -1.88
N ASN A 20 -14.07 -3.46 -0.91
CA ASN A 20 -13.86 -4.23 0.31
C ASN A 20 -13.57 -5.71 0.03
N ARG A 21 -14.20 -6.33 -0.96
CA ARG A 21 -13.91 -7.73 -1.29
C ARG A 21 -12.51 -7.90 -1.89
N LEU A 22 -12.10 -7.00 -2.79
CA LEU A 22 -10.78 -6.99 -3.41
C LEU A 22 -9.68 -6.72 -2.37
N THR A 23 -9.96 -5.87 -1.41
CA THR A 23 -9.03 -5.49 -0.34
C THR A 23 -9.13 -6.36 0.91
N ARG A 24 -10.09 -7.30 1.02
CA ARG A 24 -10.21 -8.22 2.17
C ARG A 24 -9.76 -9.66 1.88
N SER A 25 -9.03 -9.88 0.78
CA SER A 25 -8.16 -11.06 0.76
C SER A 25 -7.28 -11.00 2.02
N ARG A 26 -6.97 -12.13 2.68
CA ARG A 26 -6.39 -12.14 4.04
C ARG A 26 -5.10 -11.30 4.23
N ASP A 27 -4.49 -10.84 3.14
CA ASP A 27 -3.26 -10.05 3.07
C ASP A 27 -3.43 -8.61 2.56
N ALA A 28 -4.66 -8.24 2.19
CA ALA A 28 -5.00 -6.99 1.54
C ALA A 28 -5.56 -5.98 2.57
N LEU A 29 -5.22 -4.69 2.41
CA LEU A 29 -5.50 -3.66 3.40
C LEU A 29 -6.00 -2.38 2.73
N VAL A 30 -6.94 -1.70 3.41
CA VAL A 30 -7.60 -0.46 2.99
C VAL A 30 -6.99 0.69 3.80
N ALA A 31 -6.31 1.60 3.12
CA ALA A 31 -5.92 2.86 3.71
C ALA A 31 -6.91 3.97 3.30
N ASP A 32 -7.59 4.52 4.30
CA ASP A 32 -8.22 5.83 4.16
C ASP A 32 -7.11 6.88 4.33
N LEU A 33 -6.86 7.73 3.33
CA LEU A 33 -5.83 8.79 3.38
C LEU A 33 -6.44 10.20 3.60
N PRO A 34 -6.81 10.59 4.83
CA PRO A 34 -7.13 11.97 5.19
C PRO A 34 -6.06 12.98 4.82
N GLY A 35 -6.50 14.11 4.24
CA GLY A 35 -5.65 15.25 3.87
C GLY A 35 -5.46 15.46 2.37
N LEU A 36 -5.91 14.52 1.52
CA LEU A 36 -5.91 14.67 0.05
C LEU A 36 -7.26 14.34 -0.59
N THR A 37 -8.35 14.80 0.04
CA THR A 37 -9.78 14.65 -0.29
C THR A 37 -10.47 13.46 0.41
N ARG A 38 -11.68 13.73 0.93
CA ARG A 38 -12.40 12.97 1.96
C ARG A 38 -13.12 11.72 1.42
N ASP A 39 -12.97 11.41 0.12
CA ASP A 39 -13.90 10.52 -0.61
C ASP A 39 -13.23 9.37 -1.39
N ARG A 40 -11.91 9.17 -1.32
CA ARG A 40 -11.20 8.07 -2.03
C ARG A 40 -10.61 7.06 -1.06
N HIS A 41 -10.96 5.79 -1.25
CA HIS A 41 -10.33 4.68 -0.54
C HIS A 41 -9.31 4.03 -1.46
N TYR A 42 -8.10 3.84 -0.95
CA TYR A 42 -7.04 3.12 -1.62
C TYR A 42 -6.82 1.81 -0.90
N GLY A 43 -6.61 0.74 -1.65
CA GLY A 43 -6.26 -0.53 -1.04
C GLY A 43 -5.33 -1.33 -1.92
N GLU A 44 -4.55 -2.18 -1.27
CA GLU A 44 -3.82 -3.23 -1.95
C GLU A 44 -4.70 -4.47 -2.01
N GLY A 45 -4.84 -5.08 -3.19
CA GLY A 45 -5.52 -6.35 -3.39
C GLY A 45 -4.55 -7.40 -3.95
N ARG A 46 -4.92 -8.68 -3.84
CA ARG A 46 -4.14 -9.79 -4.40
C ARG A 46 -5.05 -10.89 -4.92
N VAL A 47 -4.75 -11.39 -6.11
CA VAL A 47 -5.34 -12.62 -6.66
C VAL A 47 -4.21 -13.58 -7.01
N GLY A 48 -4.19 -14.75 -6.35
CA GLY A 48 -3.05 -15.66 -6.41
C GLY A 48 -1.76 -14.97 -5.95
N GLU A 49 -0.73 -15.00 -6.80
CA GLU A 49 0.56 -14.34 -6.56
C GLU A 49 0.65 -12.94 -7.21
N ARG A 50 -0.45 -12.39 -7.73
CA ARG A 50 -0.46 -11.12 -8.48
C ARG A 50 -1.03 -9.99 -7.61
N PRO A 51 -0.20 -9.12 -7.03
CA PRO A 51 -0.67 -7.96 -6.26
C PRO A 51 -1.06 -6.80 -7.17
N PHE A 52 -2.03 -6.00 -6.74
CA PHE A 52 -2.49 -4.81 -7.45
C PHE A 52 -2.98 -3.73 -6.47
N LEU A 53 -3.06 -2.49 -6.93
CA LEU A 53 -3.69 -1.40 -6.21
C LEU A 53 -5.10 -1.20 -6.76
N VAL A 54 -6.05 -0.97 -5.86
CA VAL A 54 -7.43 -0.64 -6.20
C VAL A 54 -7.83 0.71 -5.60
N ILE A 55 -8.56 1.49 -6.37
CA ILE A 55 -9.04 2.82 -6.00
C ILE A 55 -10.57 2.83 -6.07
N ASP A 56 -11.25 3.13 -4.97
CA ASP A 56 -12.68 3.47 -4.99
C ASP A 56 -12.83 4.98 -5.23
N THR A 57 -13.41 5.37 -6.36
CA THR A 57 -13.56 6.79 -6.72
C THR A 57 -14.76 7.46 -6.06
N GLY A 58 -15.53 6.75 -5.22
CA GLY A 58 -16.80 7.23 -4.68
C GLY A 58 -17.90 7.31 -5.75
N GLY A 59 -19.12 7.71 -5.37
CA GLY A 59 -20.23 7.90 -6.31
C GLY A 59 -19.92 8.95 -7.37
N PHE A 60 -19.73 8.55 -8.64
CA PHE A 60 -19.46 9.50 -9.71
C PHE A 60 -20.78 10.13 -10.20
N GLU A 61 -20.94 11.44 -9.96
CA GLU A 61 -22.06 12.24 -10.47
C GLU A 61 -21.55 13.36 -11.40
N PRO A 62 -21.63 13.18 -12.73
CA PRO A 62 -21.01 14.08 -13.69
C PRO A 62 -21.74 15.41 -13.95
N VAL A 63 -22.90 15.67 -13.31
CA VAL A 63 -23.80 16.80 -13.64
C VAL A 63 -23.59 18.04 -12.77
N ALA A 64 -22.80 17.95 -11.69
CA ALA A 64 -22.62 19.06 -10.77
C ALA A 64 -21.60 20.09 -11.28
N LYS A 65 -22.04 21.35 -11.41
CA LYS A 65 -21.20 22.48 -11.85
C LYS A 65 -20.55 23.25 -10.69
N GLU A 66 -21.07 23.11 -9.48
CA GLU A 66 -20.56 23.74 -8.25
C GLU A 66 -20.82 22.82 -7.03
N GLY A 67 -20.10 23.04 -5.92
CA GLY A 67 -20.27 22.28 -4.68
C GLY A 67 -19.49 20.96 -4.60
N ILE A 68 -19.79 20.15 -3.57
CA ILE A 68 -19.07 18.91 -3.22
C ILE A 68 -19.00 17.93 -4.41
N MET A 69 -20.07 17.86 -5.20
CA MET A 69 -20.18 16.95 -6.34
C MET A 69 -19.26 17.33 -7.52
N TYR A 70 -18.92 18.61 -7.72
CA TYR A 70 -17.95 19.04 -8.75
C TYR A 70 -16.52 18.59 -8.41
N GLU A 71 -16.15 18.68 -7.13
CA GLU A 71 -14.87 18.16 -6.63
C GLU A 71 -14.79 16.63 -6.77
N MET A 72 -15.88 15.89 -6.47
CA MET A 72 -15.94 14.43 -6.71
C MET A 72 -15.75 14.06 -8.19
N ALA A 73 -16.30 14.85 -9.11
CA ALA A 73 -16.11 14.64 -10.54
C ALA A 73 -14.64 14.84 -10.96
N LYS A 74 -13.99 15.93 -10.53
CA LYS A 74 -12.56 16.18 -10.77
C LYS A 74 -11.68 15.07 -10.21
N GLN A 75 -12.07 14.51 -9.07
CA GLN A 75 -11.35 13.43 -8.42
C GLN A 75 -11.45 12.09 -9.16
N THR A 76 -12.65 11.74 -9.64
CA THR A 76 -12.86 10.53 -10.47
C THR A 76 -12.04 10.62 -11.76
N LYS A 77 -11.98 11.82 -12.37
CA LYS A 77 -11.13 12.06 -13.56
C LYS A 77 -9.67 11.73 -13.30
N GLN A 78 -9.16 12.14 -12.15
CA GLN A 78 -7.78 11.88 -11.78
C GLN A 78 -7.51 10.39 -11.52
N ALA A 79 -8.41 9.71 -10.80
CA ALA A 79 -8.26 8.27 -10.57
C ALA A 79 -8.30 7.45 -11.87
N VAL A 80 -9.19 7.81 -12.81
CA VAL A 80 -9.24 7.23 -14.15
C VAL A 80 -7.95 7.51 -14.92
N ALA A 81 -7.43 8.74 -14.85
CA ALA A 81 -6.17 9.09 -15.51
C ALA A 81 -4.96 8.34 -14.95
N GLU A 82 -4.98 7.95 -13.68
CA GLU A 82 -3.89 7.24 -12.99
C GLU A 82 -4.01 5.71 -13.04
N ALA A 83 -5.15 5.17 -13.46
CA ALA A 83 -5.39 3.72 -13.52
C ALA A 83 -4.83 3.09 -14.81
N ASP A 84 -4.34 1.86 -14.68
CA ASP A 84 -3.99 0.99 -15.82
C ASP A 84 -5.28 0.42 -16.45
N VAL A 85 -6.26 0.08 -15.61
CA VAL A 85 -7.58 -0.43 -16.02
C VAL A 85 -8.69 0.23 -15.20
N VAL A 86 -9.77 0.62 -15.89
CA VAL A 86 -10.97 1.16 -15.26
C VAL A 86 -12.05 0.09 -15.24
N VAL A 87 -12.53 -0.27 -14.05
CA VAL A 87 -13.68 -1.16 -13.85
C VAL A 87 -14.93 -0.29 -13.67
N PHE A 88 -15.75 -0.20 -14.71
CA PHE A 88 -16.99 0.56 -14.70
C PHE A 88 -18.16 -0.32 -14.26
N ILE A 89 -18.66 -0.06 -13.05
CA ILE A 89 -19.67 -0.88 -12.38
C ILE A 89 -21.06 -0.27 -12.55
N VAL A 90 -21.99 -1.09 -13.04
CA VAL A 90 -23.42 -0.81 -13.16
C VAL A 90 -24.24 -1.80 -12.31
N ASP A 91 -25.50 -1.46 -12.03
CA ASP A 91 -26.39 -2.28 -11.19
C ASP A 91 -27.36 -3.11 -12.05
N GLY A 92 -27.17 -4.41 -12.10
CA GLY A 92 -27.99 -5.33 -12.88
C GLY A 92 -29.45 -5.42 -12.43
N ARG A 93 -29.78 -5.03 -11.19
CA ARG A 93 -31.17 -5.02 -10.70
C ARG A 93 -31.94 -3.78 -11.15
N GLN A 94 -31.23 -2.66 -11.28
CA GLN A 94 -31.84 -1.37 -11.66
C GLN A 94 -31.80 -1.14 -13.18
N GLY A 95 -31.00 -1.91 -13.91
CA GLY A 95 -30.82 -1.74 -15.35
C GLY A 95 -30.07 -0.46 -15.69
N LEU A 96 -30.11 -0.10 -16.97
CA LEU A 96 -29.38 1.02 -17.52
C LEU A 96 -30.01 2.37 -17.13
N THR A 97 -29.20 3.30 -16.60
CA THR A 97 -29.67 4.65 -16.22
C THR A 97 -29.04 5.76 -17.09
N PRO A 98 -29.64 6.96 -17.18
CA PRO A 98 -29.03 8.11 -17.85
C PRO A 98 -27.68 8.52 -17.25
N HIS A 99 -27.49 8.28 -15.95
CA HIS A 99 -26.21 8.52 -15.28
C HIS A 99 -25.14 7.61 -15.89
N ASP A 100 -25.42 6.31 -16.08
CA ASP A 100 -24.48 5.36 -16.67
C ASP A 100 -24.05 5.77 -18.10
N LYS A 101 -24.97 6.32 -18.90
CA LYS A 101 -24.66 6.90 -20.23
C LYS A 101 -23.68 8.08 -20.12
N THR A 102 -23.92 8.99 -19.17
CA THR A 102 -23.04 10.14 -18.95
C THR A 102 -21.64 9.74 -18.48
N ILE A 103 -21.55 8.72 -17.61
CA ILE A 103 -20.28 8.16 -17.16
C ILE A 103 -19.54 7.50 -18.33
N THR A 104 -20.25 6.76 -19.18
CA THR A 104 -19.71 6.12 -20.37
C THR A 104 -19.08 7.13 -21.33
N ASP A 105 -19.77 8.24 -21.61
CA ASP A 105 -19.24 9.30 -22.48
C ASP A 105 -17.98 9.95 -21.91
N PHE A 106 -17.91 10.09 -20.59
CA PHE A 106 -16.72 10.55 -19.91
C PHE A 106 -15.56 9.56 -20.05
N LEU A 107 -15.81 8.27 -19.79
CA LEU A 107 -14.80 7.21 -19.84
C LEU A 107 -14.22 7.00 -21.25
N ARG A 108 -15.06 7.07 -22.29
CA ARG A 108 -14.63 7.00 -23.70
C ARG A 108 -13.63 8.11 -24.05
N LYS A 109 -13.85 9.32 -23.52
CA LYS A 109 -12.95 10.47 -23.74
C LYS A 109 -11.64 10.37 -22.95
N ALA A 110 -11.59 9.56 -21.90
CA ALA A 110 -10.41 9.40 -21.06
C ALA A 110 -9.29 8.57 -21.72
N GLY A 111 -9.60 7.81 -22.78
CA GLY A 111 -8.60 7.03 -23.53
C GLY A 111 -7.98 5.88 -22.72
N ARG A 112 -8.67 5.38 -21.70
CA ARG A 112 -8.23 4.26 -20.86
C ARG A 112 -9.00 2.99 -21.21
N GLN A 113 -8.42 1.83 -20.92
CA GLN A 113 -9.11 0.55 -21.05
C GLN A 113 -10.20 0.46 -19.97
N VAL A 114 -11.43 0.24 -20.41
CA VAL A 114 -12.62 0.21 -19.55
C VAL A 114 -13.24 -1.18 -19.64
N MET A 115 -13.40 -1.82 -18.49
CA MET A 115 -14.15 -3.06 -18.35
C MET A 115 -15.53 -2.75 -17.78
N LEU A 116 -16.58 -3.07 -18.54
CA LEU A 116 -17.95 -2.92 -18.09
C LEU A 116 -18.34 -4.10 -17.20
N VAL A 117 -18.84 -3.81 -16.00
CA VAL A 117 -19.17 -4.80 -14.97
C VAL A 117 -20.59 -4.60 -14.48
N VAL A 118 -21.44 -5.59 -14.69
CA VAL A 118 -22.80 -5.66 -14.16
C VAL A 118 -22.78 -6.36 -12.81
N ASN A 119 -22.93 -5.59 -11.74
CA ASN A 119 -22.93 -6.09 -10.38
C ASN A 119 -24.36 -6.40 -9.89
N LYS A 120 -24.48 -7.14 -8.78
CA LYS A 120 -25.73 -7.57 -8.15
C LYS A 120 -26.58 -8.51 -9.01
N ALA A 121 -25.93 -9.34 -9.82
CA ALA A 121 -26.58 -10.25 -10.76
C ALA A 121 -26.97 -11.62 -10.15
N GLU A 122 -27.12 -11.70 -8.82
CA GLU A 122 -27.38 -12.96 -8.13
C GLU A 122 -28.65 -13.64 -8.66
N GLY A 123 -28.55 -14.90 -9.09
CA GLY A 123 -29.69 -15.70 -9.53
C GLY A 123 -30.33 -15.25 -10.86
N MET A 124 -29.73 -14.31 -11.58
CA MET A 124 -30.24 -13.81 -12.86
C MET A 124 -29.65 -14.55 -14.06
N LYS A 125 -30.42 -14.65 -15.15
CA LYS A 125 -29.91 -15.17 -16.43
C LYS A 125 -29.02 -14.11 -17.09
N TYR A 126 -27.83 -14.52 -17.55
CA TYR A 126 -26.87 -13.65 -18.21
C TYR A 126 -27.50 -12.77 -19.30
N THR A 127 -28.21 -13.36 -20.25
CA THR A 127 -28.84 -12.64 -21.37
C THR A 127 -29.87 -11.60 -20.93
N SER A 128 -30.52 -11.80 -19.79
CA SER A 128 -31.50 -10.85 -19.27
C SER A 128 -30.85 -9.67 -18.56
N VAL A 129 -29.73 -9.90 -17.87
CA VAL A 129 -29.09 -8.88 -17.06
C VAL A 129 -28.13 -8.00 -17.87
N THR A 130 -27.61 -8.49 -19.00
CA THR A 130 -26.64 -7.76 -19.84
C THR A 130 -27.27 -7.02 -21.03
N ALA A 131 -28.49 -7.38 -21.45
CA ALA A 131 -29.12 -6.87 -22.67
C ALA A 131 -29.07 -5.35 -22.80
N ASP A 132 -29.52 -4.64 -21.76
CA ASP A 132 -29.59 -3.17 -21.75
C ASP A 132 -28.19 -2.53 -21.81
N PHE A 133 -27.17 -3.20 -21.28
CA PHE A 133 -25.85 -2.62 -21.12
C PHE A 133 -24.98 -2.71 -22.38
N TYR A 134 -25.34 -3.53 -23.37
CA TYR A 134 -24.68 -3.49 -24.69
C TYR A 134 -24.87 -2.14 -25.38
N GLU A 135 -25.93 -1.39 -25.08
CA GLU A 135 -26.13 -0.02 -25.59
C GLU A 135 -24.98 0.92 -25.23
N LEU A 136 -24.26 0.64 -24.15
CA LEU A 136 -23.11 1.44 -23.72
C LEU A 136 -21.90 1.28 -24.64
N GLY A 137 -21.88 0.27 -25.52
CA GLY A 137 -20.82 0.07 -26.50
C GLY A 137 -19.41 0.01 -25.89
N LEU A 138 -19.29 -0.63 -24.71
CA LEU A 138 -18.03 -0.83 -23.99
C LEU A 138 -17.54 -2.28 -24.04
N GLY A 139 -17.99 -3.05 -25.03
CA GLY A 139 -17.70 -4.47 -25.16
C GLY A 139 -18.67 -5.36 -24.38
N ASP A 140 -18.25 -6.60 -24.12
CA ASP A 140 -19.06 -7.61 -23.45
C ASP A 140 -19.09 -7.37 -21.92
N PRO A 141 -20.27 -7.25 -21.28
CA PRO A 141 -20.32 -6.97 -19.86
C PRO A 141 -19.92 -8.19 -19.01
N TYR A 142 -19.00 -7.97 -18.07
CA TYR A 142 -18.69 -8.95 -17.02
C TYR A 142 -19.79 -8.95 -15.98
N VAL A 143 -20.32 -10.12 -15.64
CA VAL A 143 -21.39 -10.27 -14.66
C VAL A 143 -20.83 -10.76 -13.35
N ILE A 144 -21.07 -10.02 -12.25
CA ILE A 144 -20.54 -10.36 -10.94
C ILE A 144 -21.59 -10.24 -9.82
N SER A 145 -21.29 -10.89 -8.71
CA SER A 145 -21.84 -10.53 -7.40
C SER A 145 -20.71 -10.10 -6.47
N ALA A 146 -20.56 -8.81 -6.22
CA ALA A 146 -19.63 -8.31 -5.21
C ALA A 146 -20.00 -8.78 -3.79
N ALA A 147 -21.29 -9.02 -3.53
CA ALA A 147 -21.77 -9.46 -2.22
C ALA A 147 -21.40 -10.92 -1.95
N HIS A 148 -21.56 -11.81 -2.93
CA HIS A 148 -21.33 -13.25 -2.78
C HIS A 148 -19.94 -13.70 -3.26
N GLY A 149 -19.32 -12.96 -4.18
CA GLY A 149 -17.99 -13.20 -4.73
C GLY A 149 -17.98 -13.79 -6.14
N ASP A 150 -19.15 -14.07 -6.72
CA ASP A 150 -19.28 -14.68 -8.04
C ASP A 150 -18.67 -13.78 -9.12
N GLY A 151 -17.85 -14.36 -10.01
CA GLY A 151 -17.20 -13.67 -11.13
C GLY A 151 -16.11 -12.66 -10.75
N VAL A 152 -15.87 -12.41 -9.45
CA VAL A 152 -14.91 -11.39 -9.01
C VAL A 152 -13.46 -11.80 -9.31
N VAL A 153 -13.12 -13.07 -9.13
CA VAL A 153 -11.76 -13.57 -9.40
C VAL A 153 -11.42 -13.45 -10.89
N ASP A 154 -12.36 -13.84 -11.75
CA ASP A 154 -12.18 -13.78 -13.21
C ASP A 154 -12.07 -12.32 -13.70
N LEU A 155 -12.93 -11.43 -13.18
CA LEU A 155 -12.85 -9.99 -13.44
C LEU A 155 -11.45 -9.43 -13.13
N VAL A 156 -10.89 -9.79 -11.98
CA VAL A 156 -9.57 -9.30 -11.57
C VAL A 156 -8.46 -9.89 -12.43
N ASN A 157 -8.50 -11.20 -12.70
CA ASN A 157 -7.49 -11.83 -13.55
C ASN A 157 -7.42 -11.18 -14.92
N GLU A 158 -8.59 -10.97 -15.55
CA GLU A 158 -8.66 -10.27 -16.84
C GLU A 158 -8.17 -8.82 -16.72
N SER A 159 -8.59 -8.09 -15.68
CA SER A 159 -8.13 -6.71 -15.43
C SER A 159 -6.61 -6.64 -15.35
N LEU A 160 -5.99 -7.62 -14.70
CA LEU A 160 -4.54 -7.70 -14.59
C LEU A 160 -3.92 -8.08 -15.93
N ASP A 161 -4.47 -9.04 -16.66
CA ASP A 161 -3.96 -9.44 -17.98
C ASP A 161 -3.96 -8.26 -18.96
N ILE A 162 -5.03 -7.47 -18.97
CA ILE A 162 -5.12 -6.21 -19.74
C ILE A 162 -4.05 -5.21 -19.28
N ALA A 163 -3.84 -5.06 -17.97
CA ALA A 163 -2.84 -4.14 -17.42
C ALA A 163 -1.40 -4.56 -17.75
N PHE A 164 -1.09 -5.86 -17.73
CA PHE A 164 0.23 -6.38 -18.06
C PHE A 164 0.48 -6.41 -19.56
N ALA A 165 -0.51 -6.69 -20.40
CA ALA A 165 -0.39 -6.65 -21.86
C ALA A 165 -0.03 -5.24 -22.37
N GLN A 166 -0.45 -4.20 -21.65
CA GLN A 166 -0.09 -2.81 -21.96
C GLN A 166 1.35 -2.45 -21.54
N ARG A 167 2.02 -3.28 -20.76
CA ARG A 167 3.39 -3.06 -20.32
C ARG A 167 4.33 -3.75 -21.30
N ALA A 168 5.38 -3.04 -21.72
CA ALA A 168 6.51 -3.69 -22.37
C ALA A 168 7.04 -4.79 -21.43
N PRO A 169 7.40 -5.97 -21.94
CA PRO A 169 7.98 -7.02 -21.11
C PRO A 169 9.20 -6.42 -20.39
N GLU A 170 9.12 -6.29 -19.07
CA GLU A 170 10.31 -6.08 -18.26
C GLU A 170 11.18 -7.32 -18.52
N PRO A 171 12.45 -7.16 -18.92
CA PRO A 171 13.33 -8.32 -19.06
C PRO A 171 13.29 -9.07 -17.73
N GLU A 172 12.93 -10.35 -17.79
CA GLU A 172 12.95 -11.25 -16.65
C GLU A 172 14.31 -11.05 -15.97
N THR A 173 14.27 -10.49 -14.76
CA THR A 173 15.49 -10.13 -14.05
C THR A 173 16.32 -11.37 -13.79
N GLU A 174 17.38 -11.54 -14.59
CA GLU A 174 18.61 -12.17 -14.16
C GLU A 174 18.96 -11.61 -12.77
N ALA A 175 19.05 -12.52 -11.80
CA ALA A 175 19.58 -12.36 -10.45
C ALA A 175 19.39 -10.98 -9.77
N ALA A 176 18.59 -10.97 -8.70
CA ALA A 176 18.49 -9.92 -7.67
C ALA A 176 19.82 -9.53 -6.97
N ALA A 177 20.98 -9.98 -7.48
CA ALA A 177 22.30 -9.79 -6.89
C ALA A 177 22.95 -8.41 -7.17
N GLY A 178 22.34 -7.54 -7.99
CA GLY A 178 22.95 -6.26 -8.40
C GLY A 178 22.20 -4.97 -8.05
N ARG A 179 20.90 -5.03 -7.69
CA ARG A 179 20.05 -3.82 -7.65
C ARG A 179 20.05 -3.02 -6.33
N GLY A 180 20.87 -3.41 -5.35
CA GLY A 180 21.02 -2.67 -4.10
C GLY A 180 19.73 -2.53 -3.28
N VAL A 181 19.75 -1.69 -2.25
CA VAL A 181 18.56 -1.43 -1.41
C VAL A 181 17.64 -0.43 -2.12
N LYS A 182 16.39 -0.81 -2.39
CA LYS A 182 15.40 0.13 -2.95
C LYS A 182 14.78 0.98 -1.86
N ILE A 183 14.90 2.30 -1.98
CA ILE A 183 14.41 3.30 -1.02
C ILE A 183 13.36 4.18 -1.68
N ALA A 184 12.18 4.31 -1.08
CA ALA A 184 11.20 5.34 -1.43
C ALA A 184 11.19 6.46 -0.39
N ILE A 185 11.23 7.71 -0.84
CA ILE A 185 11.16 8.88 0.04
C ILE A 185 9.76 9.48 -0.07
N VAL A 186 8.99 9.37 1.01
CA VAL A 186 7.58 9.77 1.06
C VAL A 186 7.35 10.83 2.13
N GLY A 187 6.22 11.52 2.02
CA GLY A 187 5.83 12.58 2.94
C GLY A 187 5.05 13.67 2.22
N ARG A 188 4.47 14.59 2.97
CA ARG A 188 3.67 15.70 2.42
C ARG A 188 4.45 16.59 1.44
N PRO A 189 3.76 17.37 0.61
CA PRO A 189 4.41 18.43 -0.17
C PRO A 189 5.24 19.36 0.73
N ASN A 190 6.37 19.87 0.22
CA ASN A 190 7.20 20.88 0.89
C ASN A 190 7.91 20.48 2.21
N VAL A 191 7.83 19.21 2.64
CA VAL A 191 8.58 18.69 3.80
C VAL A 191 10.11 18.62 3.56
N GLY A 192 10.55 18.80 2.32
CA GLY A 192 11.97 18.83 1.94
C GLY A 192 12.51 17.55 1.29
N LYS A 193 11.64 16.72 0.68
CA LYS A 193 12.03 15.50 -0.07
C LYS A 193 13.11 15.78 -1.13
N SER A 194 12.86 16.75 -2.02
CA SER A 194 13.80 17.10 -3.10
C SER A 194 15.13 17.62 -2.56
N THR A 195 15.08 18.42 -1.49
CA THR A 195 16.29 18.89 -0.80
C THR A 195 17.10 17.71 -0.27
N LEU A 196 16.45 16.75 0.40
CA LEU A 196 17.15 15.58 0.93
C LEU A 196 17.79 14.74 -0.17
N VAL A 197 17.08 14.51 -1.28
CA VAL A 197 17.62 13.74 -2.41
C VAL A 197 18.83 14.44 -3.02
N ASN A 198 18.77 15.74 -3.24
CA ASN A 198 19.92 16.48 -3.77
C ASN A 198 21.10 16.45 -2.80
N THR A 199 20.85 16.59 -1.50
CA THR A 199 21.92 16.49 -0.49
C THR A 199 22.52 15.09 -0.44
N LEU A 200 21.69 14.04 -0.52
CA LEU A 200 22.16 12.65 -0.59
C LEU A 200 23.03 12.41 -1.83
N LEU A 201 22.60 12.89 -2.99
CA LEU A 201 23.34 12.69 -4.26
C LEU A 201 24.56 13.61 -4.40
N GLY A 202 24.58 14.73 -3.68
CA GLY A 202 25.66 15.73 -3.71
C GLY A 202 26.75 15.53 -2.65
N GLU A 203 26.67 14.50 -1.81
CA GLU A 203 27.76 14.15 -0.89
C GLU A 203 28.95 13.56 -1.67
N ASP A 204 30.18 13.92 -1.30
CA ASP A 204 31.43 13.44 -1.94
C ASP A 204 31.56 11.91 -1.99
N ARG A 205 30.80 11.21 -1.14
CA ARG A 205 30.80 9.75 -1.00
C ARG A 205 29.73 9.06 -1.85
N VAL A 206 28.93 9.82 -2.58
CA VAL A 206 27.83 9.30 -3.38
C VAL A 206 28.15 9.38 -4.86
N ILE A 207 28.15 8.22 -5.51
CA ILE A 207 28.34 8.11 -6.96
C ILE A 207 26.97 7.79 -7.57
N ALA A 208 26.42 8.75 -8.32
CA ALA A 208 25.19 8.56 -9.08
C ALA A 208 25.52 7.99 -10.47
N PHE A 209 24.74 7.02 -10.95
CA PHE A 209 24.90 6.50 -12.30
C PHE A 209 23.91 7.20 -13.25
N ASP A 210 24.42 7.86 -14.28
CA ASP A 210 23.58 8.40 -15.35
C ASP A 210 23.22 7.28 -16.34
N MET A 211 21.99 6.79 -16.27
CA MET A 211 21.44 5.93 -17.33
C MET A 211 20.68 6.79 -18.35
N PRO A 212 21.07 6.79 -19.63
CA PRO A 212 20.29 7.41 -20.70
C PRO A 212 19.07 6.52 -21.03
N GLY A 213 17.86 7.07 -20.95
CA GLY A 213 16.68 6.50 -21.61
C GLY A 213 15.56 5.89 -20.76
N THR A 214 15.06 6.57 -19.72
CA THR A 214 13.77 6.18 -19.10
C THR A 214 12.72 7.28 -19.28
N THR A 215 11.99 7.20 -20.41
CA THR A 215 10.76 7.98 -20.59
C THR A 215 9.54 7.22 -20.08
N ARG A 216 8.74 7.97 -19.31
CA ARG A 216 7.30 7.86 -18.99
C ARG A 216 6.85 7.21 -17.68
N ASP A 217 7.43 6.12 -17.18
CA ASP A 217 6.91 5.46 -15.98
C ASP A 217 8.06 5.11 -15.00
N SER A 218 7.99 5.70 -13.80
CA SER A 218 8.96 5.71 -12.67
C SER A 218 10.46 5.94 -12.97
N ILE A 219 11.01 7.05 -12.46
CA ILE A 219 12.44 7.34 -12.54
C ILE A 219 13.13 6.73 -11.31
N GLU A 220 13.74 5.56 -11.48
CA GLU A 220 14.69 4.97 -10.53
C GLU A 220 16.05 5.71 -10.64
N ILE A 221 16.61 6.17 -9.52
CA ILE A 221 17.96 6.75 -9.47
C ILE A 221 18.88 5.80 -8.69
N PRO A 222 19.72 5.01 -9.37
CA PRO A 222 20.74 4.22 -8.71
C PRO A 222 21.86 5.12 -8.18
N PHE A 223 22.34 4.84 -6.97
CA PHE A 223 23.51 5.49 -6.40
C PHE A 223 24.29 4.53 -5.51
N GLU A 224 25.58 4.79 -5.34
CA GLU A 224 26.43 4.04 -4.42
C GLU A 224 26.85 4.94 -3.26
N ARG A 225 26.84 4.42 -2.03
CA ARG A 225 27.36 5.11 -0.84
C ARG A 225 28.12 4.12 0.03
N GLU A 226 29.37 4.46 0.38
CA GLU A 226 30.21 3.62 1.25
C GLU A 226 30.32 2.16 0.75
N GLY A 227 30.43 1.95 -0.57
CA GLY A 227 30.53 0.63 -1.19
C GLY A 227 29.22 -0.17 -1.28
N LYS A 228 28.07 0.44 -0.92
CA LYS A 228 26.75 -0.18 -0.99
C LYS A 228 25.90 0.46 -2.07
N HIS A 229 25.23 -0.37 -2.87
CA HIS A 229 24.31 0.08 -3.89
C HIS A 229 22.92 0.35 -3.33
N TYR A 230 22.32 1.45 -3.78
CA TYR A 230 20.98 1.88 -3.45
C TYR A 230 20.25 2.32 -4.70
N THR A 231 18.92 2.24 -4.68
CA THR A 231 18.08 2.77 -5.75
C THR A 231 16.98 3.63 -5.14
N LEU A 232 16.92 4.92 -5.48
CA LEU A 232 15.81 5.79 -5.10
C LEU A 232 14.63 5.57 -6.07
N ILE A 233 13.48 5.19 -5.54
CA ILE A 233 12.23 5.06 -6.29
C ILE A 233 11.47 6.39 -6.27
N ASP A 234 10.91 6.75 -7.43
CA ASP A 234 9.95 7.86 -7.63
C ASP A 234 10.50 9.24 -7.32
N THR A 235 11.56 9.57 -8.07
CA THR A 235 12.16 10.91 -8.12
C THR A 235 11.50 11.80 -9.18
N ALA A 236 10.34 11.42 -9.72
CA ALA A 236 9.67 12.14 -10.81
C ALA A 236 9.34 13.61 -10.45
N GLY A 237 9.05 13.89 -9.18
CA GLY A 237 8.87 15.26 -8.66
C GLY A 237 10.17 16.03 -8.38
N ILE A 238 11.33 15.41 -8.59
CA ILE A 238 12.65 15.94 -8.23
C ILE A 238 13.43 16.36 -9.48
N ARG A 239 13.34 15.59 -10.57
CA ARG A 239 14.11 15.85 -11.82
C ARG A 239 13.46 16.88 -12.77
N ARG A 240 12.18 17.22 -12.60
CA ARG A 240 11.42 18.12 -13.50
C ARG A 240 11.46 19.61 -13.15
N ARG A 241 12.42 20.09 -12.35
CA ARG A 241 12.60 21.53 -12.07
C ARG A 241 13.21 22.34 -13.23
N GLY A 242 13.06 21.89 -14.47
CA GLY A 242 13.45 22.60 -15.67
C GLY A 242 12.22 23.05 -16.46
N LYS A 243 11.70 24.23 -16.10
CA LYS A 243 10.73 25.07 -16.84
C LYS A 243 9.57 24.36 -17.58
N VAL A 244 8.35 24.80 -17.23
CA VAL A 244 7.06 24.66 -17.95
C VAL A 244 6.13 23.53 -17.42
N PHE A 245 4.93 23.96 -17.00
CA PHE A 245 3.73 23.23 -16.53
C PHE A 245 3.59 22.85 -15.03
N GLU A 246 3.50 23.87 -14.16
CA GLU A 246 3.04 23.75 -12.76
C GLU A 246 1.54 23.43 -12.58
N ALA A 247 0.72 23.48 -13.64
CA ALA A 247 -0.75 23.47 -13.50
C ALA A 247 -1.40 22.08 -13.34
N ILE A 248 -0.69 20.96 -13.57
CA ILE A 248 -1.24 19.59 -13.50
C ILE A 248 -0.34 18.62 -12.71
N GLU A 249 0.75 19.08 -12.09
CA GLU A 249 1.63 18.24 -11.24
C GLU A 249 1.13 18.16 -9.78
N LYS A 250 -0.19 18.05 -9.57
CA LYS A 250 -0.71 17.64 -8.27
C LYS A 250 -0.43 16.14 -8.11
N PHE A 251 0.67 15.84 -7.42
CA PHE A 251 1.08 14.55 -6.87
C PHE A 251 0.00 13.46 -7.02
N SER A 252 0.26 12.49 -7.90
CA SER A 252 -0.54 11.28 -7.94
C SER A 252 -0.30 10.51 -6.64
N VAL A 253 -1.35 10.44 -5.81
CA VAL A 253 -1.35 9.60 -4.60
C VAL A 253 -1.00 8.17 -4.97
N VAL A 254 -1.52 7.70 -6.11
CA VAL A 254 -1.26 6.36 -6.66
C VAL A 254 0.24 6.13 -6.86
N LYS A 255 0.98 7.08 -7.44
CA LYS A 255 2.44 6.94 -7.61
C LYS A 255 3.18 6.83 -6.28
N THR A 256 2.78 7.61 -5.27
CA THR A 256 3.35 7.48 -3.93
C THR A 256 3.10 6.08 -3.35
N LEU A 257 1.87 5.55 -3.50
CA LEU A 257 1.52 4.21 -3.03
C LEU A 257 2.27 3.11 -3.80
N GLN A 258 2.39 3.25 -5.13
CA GLN A 258 3.20 2.34 -5.96
C GLN A 258 4.66 2.31 -5.48
N SER A 259 5.24 3.48 -5.22
CA SER A 259 6.62 3.62 -4.76
C SER A 259 6.85 2.96 -3.40
N ILE A 260 5.91 3.13 -2.47
CA ILE A 260 5.92 2.41 -1.19
C ILE A 260 5.88 0.91 -1.44
N SER A 261 5.01 0.45 -2.34
CA SER A 261 4.83 -0.98 -2.63
C SER A 261 6.04 -1.63 -3.30
N GLU A 262 6.90 -0.88 -3.98
CA GLU A 262 8.10 -1.39 -4.65
C GLU A 262 9.37 -1.27 -3.80
N ALA A 263 9.40 -0.33 -2.85
CA ALA A 263 10.57 -0.11 -2.01
C ALA A 263 10.82 -1.27 -1.04
N ASN A 264 12.07 -1.48 -0.66
CA ASN A 264 12.40 -2.32 0.48
C ASN A 264 12.30 -1.51 1.78
N VAL A 265 12.78 -0.27 1.75
CA VAL A 265 12.74 0.66 2.87
C VAL A 265 12.05 1.94 2.45
N VAL A 266 11.09 2.38 3.24
CA VAL A 266 10.43 3.67 3.08
C VAL A 266 11.02 4.66 4.08
N LEU A 267 11.46 5.81 3.58
CA LEU A 267 11.83 6.96 4.38
C LEU A 267 10.67 7.94 4.41
N LEU A 268 9.95 8.00 5.53
CA LEU A 268 8.91 8.99 5.76
C LEU A 268 9.55 10.28 6.26
N LEU A 269 9.42 11.36 5.49
CA LEU A 269 9.84 12.70 5.89
C LEU A 269 8.70 13.50 6.49
N LEU A 270 8.94 14.01 7.70
CA LEU A 270 8.09 14.94 8.41
C LEU A 270 8.74 16.33 8.42
N ASP A 271 7.93 17.37 8.44
CA ASP A 271 8.41 18.74 8.60
C ASP A 271 8.34 19.14 10.07
N ALA A 272 9.47 19.42 10.69
CA ALA A 272 9.52 19.83 12.08
C ALA A 272 8.98 21.25 12.32
N GLN A 273 8.83 22.08 11.29
CA GLN A 273 8.24 23.42 11.46
C GLN A 273 6.71 23.41 11.45
N GLN A 274 6.11 22.26 11.16
CA GLN A 274 4.68 22.06 11.07
C GLN A 274 4.25 20.97 12.05
N ASP A 275 2.99 21.00 12.44
CA ASP A 275 2.40 19.91 13.19
C ASP A 275 2.33 18.64 12.34
N ILE A 276 2.36 17.50 13.02
CA ILE A 276 2.13 16.20 12.40
C ILE A 276 0.66 16.15 12.00
N SER A 277 0.43 16.10 10.69
CA SER A 277 -0.93 16.05 10.16
C SER A 277 -1.47 14.62 10.19
N GLU A 278 -2.80 14.49 10.12
CA GLU A 278 -3.43 13.18 9.88
C GLU A 278 -2.84 12.51 8.62
N GLN A 279 -2.57 13.28 7.56
CA GLN A 279 -2.00 12.75 6.32
C GLN A 279 -0.66 12.04 6.53
N ASP A 280 0.19 12.55 7.44
CA ASP A 280 1.46 11.92 7.76
C ASP A 280 1.25 10.57 8.46
N ALA A 281 0.30 10.51 9.41
CA ALA A 281 -0.08 9.28 10.08
C ALA A 281 -0.68 8.26 9.11
N HIS A 282 -1.49 8.69 8.15
CA HIS A 282 -2.09 7.80 7.15
C HIS A 282 -1.08 7.24 6.15
N ILE A 283 -0.15 8.06 5.66
CA ILE A 283 0.96 7.56 4.83
C ILE A 283 1.76 6.51 5.63
N ALA A 284 2.05 6.79 6.90
CA ALA A 284 2.77 5.85 7.75
C ALA A 284 1.98 4.55 8.01
N GLY A 285 0.66 4.66 8.18
CA GLY A 285 -0.27 3.53 8.26
C GLY A 285 -0.17 2.66 7.01
N PHE A 286 -0.28 3.26 5.82
CA PHE A 286 -0.14 2.51 4.56
C PHE A 286 1.22 1.83 4.41
N VAL A 287 2.32 2.43 4.90
CA VAL A 287 3.65 1.77 4.89
C VAL A 287 3.68 0.54 5.79
N LEU A 288 3.13 0.64 7.00
CA LEU A 288 2.99 -0.47 7.95
C LEU A 288 2.15 -1.60 7.34
N GLU A 289 1.02 -1.24 6.74
CA GLU A 289 0.10 -2.15 6.04
C GLU A 289 0.72 -2.79 4.80
N SER A 290 1.54 -2.06 4.05
CA SER A 290 2.33 -2.61 2.94
C SER A 290 3.45 -3.54 3.40
N GLY A 291 3.70 -3.60 4.72
CA GLY A 291 4.72 -4.46 5.33
C GLY A 291 6.15 -4.00 5.05
N ARG A 292 6.35 -2.72 4.71
CA ARG A 292 7.67 -2.22 4.34
C ARG A 292 8.44 -1.75 5.56
N ALA A 293 9.76 -1.89 5.48
CA ALA A 293 10.63 -1.31 6.48
C ALA A 293 10.45 0.22 6.48
N LEU A 294 10.43 0.83 7.66
CA LEU A 294 10.15 2.26 7.83
C LEU A 294 11.23 2.92 8.69
N VAL A 295 11.75 4.03 8.17
CA VAL A 295 12.56 4.99 8.89
C VAL A 295 11.88 6.34 8.80
N VAL A 296 11.83 7.09 9.91
CA VAL A 296 11.19 8.41 9.96
C VAL A 296 12.27 9.48 10.09
N GLY A 297 12.31 10.42 9.15
CA GLY A 297 13.18 11.59 9.19
C GLY A 297 12.37 12.85 9.49
N VAL A 298 12.62 13.47 10.62
CA VAL A 298 12.03 14.75 11.03
C VAL A 298 12.95 15.87 10.55
N ASN A 299 12.59 16.49 9.42
CA ASN A 299 13.42 17.44 8.69
C ASN A 299 13.20 18.90 9.17
N LYS A 300 14.14 19.80 8.83
CA LYS A 300 14.15 21.22 9.25
C LYS A 300 14.29 21.41 10.77
N TRP A 301 14.95 20.47 11.44
CA TRP A 301 15.12 20.47 12.89
C TRP A 301 16.04 21.61 13.41
N ASP A 302 16.90 22.13 12.54
CA ASP A 302 17.95 23.07 12.90
C ASP A 302 17.45 24.47 13.28
N GLY A 303 16.22 24.84 12.90
CA GLY A 303 15.63 26.16 13.15
C GLY A 303 14.64 26.22 14.31
N LEU A 304 14.53 25.16 15.13
CA LEU A 304 13.54 25.08 16.21
C LEU A 304 14.10 25.48 17.58
N ASP A 305 13.26 26.19 18.35
CA ASP A 305 13.44 26.45 19.78
C ASP A 305 13.14 25.19 20.63
N ALA A 306 13.43 25.24 21.94
CA ALA A 306 13.24 24.10 22.84
C ALA A 306 11.76 23.71 22.96
N ASP A 307 10.87 24.70 23.12
CA ASP A 307 9.44 24.48 23.33
C ASP A 307 8.79 23.78 22.13
N LYS A 308 9.09 24.20 20.89
CA LYS A 308 8.58 23.53 19.69
C LYS A 308 9.13 22.12 19.53
N ARG A 309 10.40 21.90 19.87
CA ARG A 309 10.99 20.54 19.80
C ARG A 309 10.24 19.58 20.72
N ASP A 310 9.90 20.02 21.92
CA ASP A 310 9.17 19.17 22.86
C ASP A 310 7.70 18.99 22.47
N ALA A 311 7.04 20.04 21.94
CA ALA A 311 5.70 19.92 21.37
C ALA A 311 5.64 18.87 20.24
N ILE A 312 6.59 18.89 19.31
CA ILE A 312 6.65 17.92 18.20
C ILE A 312 6.86 16.50 18.72
N LYS A 313 7.78 16.29 19.68
CA LYS A 313 8.01 14.97 20.27
C LYS A 313 6.73 14.41 20.90
N MET A 314 5.99 15.24 21.65
CA MET A 314 4.72 14.83 22.24
C MET A 314 3.69 14.47 21.17
N ASP A 315 3.64 15.25 20.08
CA ASP A 315 2.75 14.98 18.96
C ASP A 315 3.13 13.68 18.21
N MET A 316 4.43 13.39 18.07
CA MET A 316 4.93 12.11 17.52
C MET A 316 4.51 10.94 18.39
N GLU A 317 4.73 11.01 19.69
CA GLU A 317 4.36 9.95 20.63
C GLU A 317 2.85 9.68 20.62
N ARG A 318 2.04 10.73 20.49
CA ARG A 318 0.58 10.59 20.45
C ARG A 318 0.07 10.04 19.12
N LYS A 319 0.44 10.66 17.99
CA LYS A 319 -0.12 10.38 16.66
C LYS A 319 0.57 9.20 15.97
N LEU A 320 1.84 8.93 16.25
CA LEU A 320 2.66 7.90 15.58
C LEU A 320 3.06 6.75 16.53
N SER A 321 2.34 6.58 17.64
CA SER A 321 2.58 5.49 18.62
C SER A 321 2.58 4.09 18.01
N PHE A 322 1.80 3.88 16.95
CA PHE A 322 1.73 2.61 16.22
C PHE A 322 3.01 2.29 15.43
N LEU A 323 3.94 3.24 15.27
CA LEU A 323 5.25 3.07 14.62
C LEU A 323 6.36 2.69 15.61
N PHE A 324 6.02 1.94 16.65
CA PHE A 324 6.94 1.53 17.73
C PHE A 324 8.17 0.72 17.25
N PHE A 325 8.19 0.25 15.99
CA PHE A 325 9.31 -0.44 15.36
C PHE A 325 10.21 0.48 14.53
N ALA A 326 9.74 1.67 14.14
CA ALA A 326 10.49 2.59 13.29
C ALA A 326 11.51 3.40 14.11
N LYS A 327 12.65 3.73 13.50
CA LYS A 327 13.62 4.67 14.09
C LYS A 327 13.33 6.09 13.61
N PHE A 328 13.35 7.03 14.55
CA PHE A 328 13.20 8.45 14.29
C PHE A 328 14.56 9.15 14.27
N HIS A 329 14.77 10.00 13.27
CA HIS A 329 15.98 10.80 13.10
C HIS A 329 15.61 12.25 12.92
N PHE A 330 16.25 13.12 13.68
CA PHE A 330 16.12 14.56 13.52
C PHE A 330 17.20 15.05 12.56
N ILE A 331 16.80 15.61 11.43
CA ILE A 331 17.69 15.94 10.32
C ILE A 331 17.50 17.38 9.85
N SER A 332 18.52 17.88 9.16
CA SER A 332 18.43 19.08 8.33
C SER A 332 18.96 18.74 6.95
N ALA A 333 18.05 18.48 6.01
CA ALA A 333 18.41 18.18 4.63
C ALA A 333 19.24 19.30 4.00
N LEU A 334 18.93 20.57 4.32
CA LEU A 334 19.64 21.72 3.78
C LEU A 334 21.08 21.80 4.27
N LYS A 335 21.33 21.49 5.56
CA LYS A 335 22.66 21.54 6.17
C LYS A 335 23.43 20.22 6.10
N GLY A 336 22.82 19.15 5.58
CA GLY A 336 23.39 17.80 5.57
C GLY A 336 23.47 17.13 6.95
N SER A 337 22.91 17.73 8.00
CA SER A 337 23.01 17.22 9.37
C SER A 337 22.04 16.05 9.60
N GLY A 338 22.51 14.99 10.26
CA GLY A 338 21.70 13.82 10.63
C GLY A 338 21.49 12.79 9.50
N ILE A 339 22.02 13.01 8.30
CA ILE A 339 21.85 12.10 7.15
C ILE A 339 22.64 10.79 7.32
N GLY A 340 23.85 10.83 7.88
CA GLY A 340 24.65 9.61 8.13
C GLY A 340 23.94 8.59 9.04
N PRO A 341 23.50 8.98 10.26
CA PRO A 341 22.70 8.11 11.14
C PRO A 341 21.39 7.60 10.52
N LEU A 342 20.75 8.44 9.69
CA LEU A 342 19.55 8.08 8.94
C LEU A 342 19.84 6.93 7.97
N MET A 343 20.89 7.04 7.16
CA MET A 343 21.29 5.99 6.21
C MET A 343 21.70 4.68 6.91
N LYS A 344 22.41 4.75 8.04
CA LYS A 344 22.72 3.55 8.86
C LYS A 344 21.46 2.86 9.38
N SER A 345 20.42 3.64 9.67
CA SER A 345 19.13 3.08 10.10
C SER A 345 18.34 2.48 8.94
N ILE A 346 18.46 3.03 7.73
CA ILE A 346 17.93 2.41 6.52
C ILE A 346 18.59 1.04 6.29
N ASP A 347 19.92 0.94 6.42
CA ASP A 347 20.63 -0.33 6.29
C ASP A 347 20.19 -1.35 7.35
N SER A 348 20.05 -0.90 8.60
CA SER A 348 19.60 -1.76 9.71
C SER A 348 18.17 -2.24 9.49
N ALA A 349 17.29 -1.37 9.01
CA ALA A 349 15.89 -1.68 8.71
C ALA A 349 15.77 -2.66 7.55
N TYR A 350 16.57 -2.49 6.49
CA TYR A 350 16.67 -3.44 5.38
C TYR A 350 17.16 -4.81 5.84
N ALA A 351 18.25 -4.85 6.62
CA ALA A 351 18.81 -6.09 7.14
C ALA A 351 17.81 -6.85 8.05
N ALA A 352 17.06 -6.12 8.88
CA ALA A 352 16.02 -6.71 9.71
C ALA A 352 14.84 -7.24 8.88
N ALA A 353 14.41 -6.49 7.85
CA ALA A 353 13.31 -6.90 6.98
C ALA A 353 13.63 -8.16 6.15
N MET A 354 14.90 -8.31 5.74
CA MET A 354 15.42 -9.45 4.97
C MET A 354 16.04 -10.56 5.84
N ALA A 355 15.90 -10.47 7.17
CA ALA A 355 16.54 -11.42 8.07
C ALA A 355 16.02 -12.85 7.86
N LYS A 356 16.95 -13.82 7.79
CA LYS A 356 16.63 -15.26 7.80
C LYS A 356 16.44 -15.73 9.24
N LEU A 357 15.22 -16.10 9.59
CA LEU A 357 14.84 -16.54 10.92
C LEU A 357 14.68 -18.06 10.92
N SER A 358 15.67 -18.77 11.47
CA SER A 358 15.66 -20.23 11.47
C SER A 358 14.52 -20.79 12.33
N THR A 359 13.81 -21.81 11.84
CA THR A 359 12.72 -22.52 12.54
C THR A 359 13.06 -22.94 13.98
N PRO A 360 14.26 -23.50 14.28
CA PRO A 360 14.59 -23.89 15.66
C PRO A 360 14.74 -22.70 16.62
N ARG A 361 15.22 -21.54 16.13
CA ARG A 361 15.29 -20.32 16.95
C ARG A 361 13.90 -19.73 17.17
N LEU A 362 13.07 -19.67 16.13
CA LEU A 362 11.69 -19.19 16.22
C LEU A 362 10.86 -20.06 17.18
N THR A 363 10.99 -21.38 17.08
CA THR A 363 10.24 -22.29 17.96
C THR A 363 10.71 -22.19 19.42
N ARG A 364 12.01 -21.99 19.68
CA ARG A 364 12.50 -21.74 21.04
C ARG A 364 11.96 -20.44 21.62
N ALA A 365 12.02 -19.35 20.86
CA ALA A 365 11.46 -18.06 21.28
C ALA A 365 9.95 -18.14 21.54
N LEU A 366 9.22 -18.92 20.73
CA LEU A 366 7.79 -19.18 20.95
C LEU A 366 7.55 -19.88 22.29
N ILE A 367 8.30 -20.95 22.57
CA ILE A 367 8.15 -21.72 23.82
C ILE A 367 8.45 -20.83 25.01
N GLU A 368 9.55 -20.08 24.96
CA GLU A 368 9.94 -19.11 25.99
C GLU A 368 8.82 -18.08 26.24
N ALA A 369 8.24 -17.49 25.19
CA ALA A 369 7.12 -16.55 25.33
C ALA A 369 5.89 -17.20 25.99
N VAL A 370 5.55 -18.43 25.62
CA VAL A 370 4.38 -19.14 26.19
C VAL A 370 4.61 -19.53 27.65
N GLU A 371 5.84 -19.87 28.02
CA GLU A 371 6.24 -20.15 29.40
C GLU A 371 6.14 -18.89 30.28
N HIS A 372 6.61 -17.75 29.78
CA HIS A 372 6.48 -16.47 30.48
C HIS A 372 5.03 -16.02 30.62
N GLN A 373 4.24 -16.13 29.53
CA GLN A 373 2.83 -15.74 29.54
C GLN A 373 2.00 -16.72 28.71
N GLN A 374 1.21 -17.54 29.39
CA GLN A 374 0.34 -18.50 28.74
C GLN A 374 -0.88 -17.84 28.06
N PRO A 375 -1.35 -18.37 26.92
CA PRO A 375 -2.55 -17.86 26.29
C PRO A 375 -3.78 -18.11 27.18
N ARG A 376 -4.71 -17.15 27.14
CA ARG A 376 -6.00 -17.25 27.83
C ARG A 376 -6.79 -18.45 27.30
N ARG A 377 -7.60 -19.05 28.18
CA ARG A 377 -8.55 -20.10 27.76
C ARG A 377 -9.77 -19.44 27.13
N LYS A 378 -10.34 -20.07 26.09
CA LYS A 378 -11.65 -19.70 25.54
C LYS A 378 -12.59 -20.88 25.79
N GLY A 379 -13.52 -20.70 26.73
CA GLY A 379 -14.30 -21.81 27.28
C GLY A 379 -13.41 -22.83 28.00
N SER A 380 -13.57 -24.12 27.66
CA SER A 380 -12.80 -25.22 28.24
C SER A 380 -11.45 -25.47 27.55
N ILE A 381 -11.20 -24.87 26.40
CA ILE A 381 -10.02 -25.16 25.56
C ILE A 381 -8.97 -24.07 25.75
N ARG A 382 -7.73 -24.51 26.00
CA ARG A 382 -6.55 -23.64 25.93
C ARG A 382 -5.87 -23.79 24.57
N PRO A 383 -5.63 -22.69 23.83
CA PRO A 383 -4.82 -22.72 22.62
C PRO A 383 -3.44 -23.31 22.89
N LYS A 384 -2.96 -24.20 22.01
CA LYS A 384 -1.62 -24.80 22.12
C LYS A 384 -0.79 -24.42 20.91
N LEU A 385 0.18 -23.53 21.11
CA LEU A 385 1.16 -23.12 20.11
C LEU A 385 2.30 -24.15 20.14
N ARG A 386 2.55 -24.85 19.03
CA ARG A 386 3.46 -26.01 18.97
C ARG A 386 4.84 -25.67 18.42
N TYR A 387 4.87 -24.99 17.28
CA TYR A 387 6.12 -24.58 16.63
C TYR A 387 5.90 -23.37 15.73
N ALA A 388 6.98 -22.69 15.38
CA ALA A 388 6.97 -21.51 14.51
C ALA A 388 8.05 -21.62 13.42
N HIS A 389 7.71 -21.20 12.21
CA HIS A 389 8.64 -21.10 11.09
C HIS A 389 8.47 -19.75 10.36
N GLN A 390 9.46 -19.37 9.55
CA GLN A 390 9.39 -18.16 8.75
C GLN A 390 8.57 -18.42 7.47
N GLY A 391 7.48 -17.67 7.27
CA GLY A 391 6.62 -17.76 6.09
C GLY A 391 6.97 -16.76 4.98
N GLY A 392 7.74 -15.71 5.29
CA GLY A 392 8.07 -14.65 4.33
C GLY A 392 9.15 -13.68 4.84
N GLN A 393 9.62 -12.84 3.93
CA GLN A 393 10.60 -11.78 4.17
C GLN A 393 10.09 -10.47 3.56
N ASN A 394 10.49 -9.33 4.16
CA ASN A 394 10.11 -7.98 3.75
C ASN A 394 8.58 -7.80 3.58
N PRO A 395 7.78 -7.95 4.67
CA PRO A 395 8.23 -8.07 6.07
C PRO A 395 8.49 -9.52 6.51
N PRO A 396 9.24 -9.75 7.60
CA PRO A 396 9.32 -11.06 8.22
C PRO A 396 7.92 -11.54 8.66
N ILE A 397 7.53 -12.73 8.21
CA ILE A 397 6.28 -13.39 8.62
C ILE A 397 6.65 -14.60 9.47
N VAL A 398 6.13 -14.67 10.69
CA VAL A 398 6.25 -15.83 11.59
C VAL A 398 4.94 -16.59 11.58
N VAL A 399 4.98 -17.80 11.02
CA VAL A 399 3.83 -18.69 10.95
C VAL A 399 3.89 -19.64 12.14
N ILE A 400 2.90 -19.55 13.02
CA ILE A 400 2.79 -20.36 14.23
C ILE A 400 1.73 -21.44 14.02
N HIS A 401 2.12 -22.68 14.23
CA HIS A 401 1.25 -23.84 14.12
C HIS A 401 0.80 -24.34 15.49
N GLY A 402 -0.43 -24.83 15.56
CA GLY A 402 -0.99 -25.26 16.83
C GLY A 402 -2.43 -25.71 16.76
N ASN A 403 -3.03 -25.85 17.94
CA ASN A 403 -4.42 -26.26 18.12
C ASN A 403 -5.23 -25.12 18.73
N ALA A 404 -6.48 -24.99 18.26
CA ALA A 404 -7.43 -23.96 18.73
C ALA A 404 -6.83 -22.55 18.70
N LEU A 405 -6.08 -22.21 17.65
CA LEU A 405 -5.44 -20.89 17.55
C LEU A 405 -6.45 -19.78 17.25
N ASP A 406 -7.65 -20.13 16.77
CA ASP A 406 -8.78 -19.21 16.58
C ASP A 406 -9.30 -18.59 17.90
N ALA A 407 -8.83 -19.13 19.03
CA ALA A 407 -9.09 -18.60 20.37
C ALA A 407 -8.00 -17.63 20.88
N ILE A 408 -6.93 -17.40 20.12
CA ILE A 408 -5.91 -16.39 20.43
C ILE A 408 -6.43 -15.01 20.04
N ASP A 409 -6.50 -14.10 21.02
CA ASP A 409 -6.87 -12.71 20.79
C ASP A 409 -5.70 -11.88 20.22
N ASP A 410 -6.02 -10.69 19.70
CA ASP A 410 -5.00 -9.81 19.10
C ASP A 410 -4.04 -9.22 20.14
N SER A 411 -4.44 -9.14 21.41
CA SER A 411 -3.55 -8.67 22.47
C SER A 411 -2.38 -9.64 22.69
N TYR A 412 -2.67 -10.94 22.65
CA TYR A 412 -1.67 -11.99 22.76
C TYR A 412 -0.82 -12.10 21.49
N LYS A 413 -1.39 -11.85 20.30
CA LYS A 413 -0.59 -11.72 19.07
C LYS A 413 0.43 -10.57 19.18
N ARG A 414 0.01 -9.38 19.64
CA ARG A 414 0.94 -8.25 19.85
C ARG A 414 2.02 -8.55 20.89
N TYR A 415 1.68 -9.31 21.93
CA TYR A 415 2.66 -9.78 22.91
C TYR A 415 3.72 -10.67 22.25
N LEU A 416 3.30 -11.68 21.47
CA LEU A 416 4.22 -12.55 20.73
C LEU A 416 5.06 -11.75 19.73
N GLU A 417 4.44 -10.82 19.02
CA GLU A 417 5.10 -9.95 18.04
C GLU A 417 6.22 -9.15 18.70
N LYS A 418 5.93 -8.50 19.83
CA LYS A 418 6.91 -7.77 20.62
C LYS A 418 8.06 -8.68 21.05
N HIS A 419 7.75 -9.86 21.58
CA HIS A 419 8.75 -10.82 22.04
C HIS A 419 9.68 -11.25 20.90
N PHE A 420 9.14 -11.72 19.77
CA PHE A 420 9.94 -12.09 18.60
C PHE A 420 10.80 -10.93 18.10
N ARG A 421 10.23 -9.73 18.01
CA ARG A 421 10.97 -8.55 17.55
C ARG A 421 12.17 -8.24 18.45
N GLU A 422 12.02 -8.35 19.76
CA GLU A 422 13.10 -8.17 20.73
C GLU A 422 14.14 -9.29 20.62
N THR A 423 13.72 -10.56 20.62
CA THR A 423 14.62 -11.73 20.52
C THR A 423 15.48 -11.72 19.26
N PHE A 424 14.94 -11.23 18.14
CA PHE A 424 15.64 -11.17 16.85
C PHE A 424 16.19 -9.78 16.52
N SER A 425 16.08 -8.81 17.43
CA SER A 425 16.54 -7.42 17.24
C SER A 425 16.05 -6.81 15.91
N LEU A 426 14.78 -7.07 15.58
CA LEU A 426 14.17 -6.59 14.34
C LEU A 426 13.79 -5.12 14.51
N VAL A 427 14.66 -4.23 14.04
CA VAL A 427 14.45 -2.78 14.14
C VAL A 427 14.16 -2.20 12.76
N GLY A 428 13.19 -1.29 12.68
CA GLY A 428 12.82 -0.61 11.44
C GLY A 428 11.94 -1.45 10.51
N THR A 429 11.53 -2.66 10.90
CA THR A 429 10.60 -3.50 10.12
C THR A 429 9.39 -3.91 10.98
N PRO A 430 8.17 -3.92 10.42
CA PRO A 430 7.06 -4.61 11.06
C PRO A 430 7.28 -6.13 11.02
N LEU A 431 6.67 -6.85 11.95
CA LEU A 431 6.67 -8.32 12.03
C LEU A 431 5.22 -8.81 11.94
N ARG A 432 4.93 -9.77 11.07
CA ARG A 432 3.59 -10.37 10.96
C ARG A 432 3.55 -11.74 11.63
N ILE A 433 2.48 -12.00 12.37
CA ILE A 433 2.20 -13.33 12.92
C ILE A 433 1.00 -13.93 12.21
N GLU A 434 1.21 -15.07 11.57
CA GLU A 434 0.14 -15.91 11.04
C GLU A 434 -0.10 -17.09 11.98
N LEU A 435 -1.36 -17.35 12.32
CA LEU A 435 -1.76 -18.50 13.11
C LEU A 435 -2.37 -19.56 12.18
N ARG A 436 -1.79 -20.75 12.16
CA ARG A 436 -2.30 -21.89 11.37
C ARG A 436 -2.74 -23.02 12.29
N SER A 437 -4.05 -23.11 12.50
CA SER A 437 -4.67 -24.25 13.17
C SER A 437 -4.62 -25.48 12.25
N SER A 438 -4.22 -26.63 12.77
CA SER A 438 -4.45 -27.90 12.06
C SER A 438 -5.95 -28.14 11.96
N LYS A 439 -6.48 -28.44 10.76
CA LYS A 439 -7.87 -28.89 10.60
C LYS A 439 -8.10 -30.09 11.51
N ASN A 440 -9.12 -30.03 12.36
CA ASN A 440 -9.51 -31.17 13.19
C ASN A 440 -10.13 -32.24 12.27
N PRO A 441 -9.49 -33.40 12.06
CA PRO A 441 -10.01 -34.46 11.17
C PRO A 441 -11.36 -35.03 11.63
N PHE A 442 -11.76 -34.75 12.88
CA PHE A 442 -12.97 -35.27 13.51
C PHE A 442 -14.07 -34.22 13.72
N ALA A 443 -13.86 -32.96 13.29
CA ALA A 443 -14.94 -31.99 13.27
C ALA A 443 -15.92 -32.42 12.17
N ARG A 444 -17.09 -32.93 12.58
CA ARG A 444 -18.21 -33.10 11.65
C ARG A 444 -18.56 -31.72 11.13
N ASP A 445 -18.50 -31.51 9.82
CA ASP A 445 -19.09 -30.34 9.20
C ASP A 445 -20.58 -30.33 9.60
N GLU A 446 -20.98 -29.34 10.39
CA GLU A 446 -22.40 -29.11 10.66
C GLU A 446 -23.06 -28.76 9.32
N LYS A 447 -23.98 -29.62 8.91
CA LYS A 447 -24.74 -29.53 7.65
C LYS A 447 -25.59 -28.29 7.57
#